data_AF-A0A226D7S4-F1
#
_entry.id   AF-A0A226D7S4-F1
#
_cell.length_a   1.000
_cell.length_b   1.000
_cell.length_c   1.000
_cell.angle_alpha   90.00
_cell.angle_beta   90.00
_cell.angle_gamma   90.00
#
_symmetry.space_group_name_H-M   'P 1'
#
loop_
_entity.id
_entity.type
_entity.pdbx_description
1 polymer ?
#
loop_
_entity_poly.entity_id
_entity_poly.type
_entity_poly.pdbx_seq_one_letter_code
_entity_poly.pdbx_strand_id
1 'polypeptide(L)'
;MDPSYLWFRPVTLQSPKSKIFCRILILFPTTFHASLIMFGAVIIIINMMLSLINNLQKLTVRAKINNASKIRDIADYISCMRTYRQLQLLNFHTNEFLYYIFPVTLLAQFFVVTLSVYAAIKLVGLVPHAFILMAVTMLCVDLSVSNISLPVMSSFQEMLLEFLRSFQAQGWSTYTARHLKGCRPLKICLGPFLYVQRETRTEFFALMAYYTISLVISV
;
A
#
# COMPACT_ATOMS: atom_id res chain seq x y z
N MET A 1 0.43 23.55 -12.38
CA MET A 1 0.98 24.17 -13.60
C MET A 1 2.03 23.25 -14.17
N ASP A 2 1.99 22.94 -15.47
CA ASP A 2 3.01 22.15 -16.17
C ASP A 2 4.32 22.97 -16.26
N PRO A 3 5.41 22.57 -15.59
CA PRO A 3 6.66 23.33 -15.60
C PRO A 3 7.28 23.39 -17.00
N SER A 4 7.00 22.40 -17.86
CA SER A 4 7.47 22.42 -19.25
C SER A 4 6.85 23.57 -20.06
N TYR A 5 5.69 24.09 -19.64
CA TYR A 5 5.10 25.27 -20.27
C TYR A 5 6.06 26.47 -20.24
N LEU A 6 6.74 26.68 -19.12
CA LEU A 6 7.70 27.78 -18.96
C LEU A 6 8.93 27.60 -19.86
N TRP A 7 9.36 26.35 -20.08
CA TRP A 7 10.50 26.03 -20.94
C TRP A 7 10.22 26.29 -22.43
N PHE A 8 8.99 26.02 -22.89
CA PHE A 8 8.61 26.20 -24.30
C PHE A 8 7.96 27.55 -24.62
N ARG A 9 7.74 28.41 -23.60
CA ARG A 9 7.21 29.77 -23.78
C ARG A 9 8.10 30.67 -24.64
N PRO A 10 9.44 30.76 -24.43
CA PRO A 10 10.28 31.68 -25.20
C PRO A 10 10.57 31.23 -26.64
N VAL A 11 10.36 29.95 -26.96
CA VAL A 11 10.72 29.40 -28.28
C VAL A 11 9.63 29.72 -29.31
N THR A 12 9.64 30.89 -29.92
CA THR A 12 8.63 31.30 -30.93
C THR A 12 8.79 30.58 -32.27
N LEU A 13 9.98 30.06 -32.57
CA LEU A 13 10.32 29.39 -33.83
C LEU A 13 9.69 28.01 -34.02
N GLN A 14 9.27 27.33 -32.96
CA GLN A 14 8.68 26.00 -33.05
C GLN A 14 7.17 26.05 -33.28
N SER A 15 6.68 25.24 -34.22
CA SER A 15 5.24 25.07 -34.45
C SER A 15 4.54 24.54 -33.18
N PRO A 16 3.26 24.89 -32.94
CA PRO A 16 2.51 24.40 -31.78
C PRO A 16 2.50 22.87 -31.65
N LYS A 17 2.42 22.15 -32.78
CA LYS A 17 2.46 20.69 -32.83
C LYS A 17 3.81 20.14 -32.36
N SER A 18 4.92 20.74 -32.80
CA SER A 18 6.26 20.36 -32.37
C SER A 18 6.47 20.57 -30.88
N LYS A 19 5.95 21.68 -30.31
CA LYS A 19 5.99 21.92 -28.86
C LYS A 19 5.26 20.83 -28.07
N ILE A 20 4.06 20.45 -28.51
CA ILE A 20 3.28 19.37 -27.87
C ILE A 20 4.05 18.05 -27.95
N PHE A 21 4.63 17.73 -29.11
CA PHE A 21 5.43 16.52 -29.29
C PHE A 21 6.66 16.47 -28.37
N CYS A 22 7.42 17.57 -28.28
CA CYS A 22 8.55 17.65 -27.35
C CYS A 22 8.12 17.51 -25.89
N ARG A 23 6.96 18.08 -25.50
CA ARG A 23 6.41 17.89 -24.15
C ARG A 23 6.05 16.44 -23.88
N ILE A 24 5.42 15.75 -24.84
CA ILE A 24 5.13 14.31 -24.73
C ILE A 24 6.44 13.53 -24.53
N LEU A 25 7.47 13.82 -25.32
CA LEU A 25 8.77 13.14 -25.23
C LEU A 25 9.49 13.34 -23.89
N ILE A 26 9.24 14.44 -23.18
CA ILE A 26 9.84 14.69 -21.85
C ILE A 26 8.97 14.11 -20.75
N LEU A 27 7.65 14.31 -20.83
CA LEU A 27 6.71 13.85 -19.81
C LEU A 27 6.61 12.33 -19.77
N PHE A 28 6.60 11.67 -20.93
CA PHE A 28 6.40 10.22 -20.98
C PHE A 28 7.53 9.42 -20.28
N PRO A 29 8.82 9.64 -20.54
CA PRO A 29 9.88 8.90 -19.84
C PRO A 29 9.93 9.21 -18.35
N THR A 30 9.64 10.46 -17.96
CA THR A 30 9.67 10.87 -16.55
C THR A 30 8.52 10.24 -15.76
N THR A 31 7.30 10.26 -16.30
CA THR A 31 6.15 9.58 -15.68
C THR A 31 6.34 8.07 -15.66
N PHE A 32 6.84 7.48 -16.74
CA PHE A 32 7.13 6.05 -16.81
C PHE A 32 8.18 5.65 -15.77
N HIS A 33 9.28 6.39 -15.65
CA HIS A 33 10.33 6.12 -14.67
C HIS A 33 9.82 6.26 -13.23
N ALA A 34 9.04 7.31 -12.93
CA ALA A 34 8.41 7.48 -11.63
C ALA A 34 7.48 6.30 -11.29
N SER A 35 6.73 5.80 -12.28
CA SER A 35 5.84 4.65 -12.11
C SER A 35 6.61 3.37 -11.81
N LEU A 36 7.73 3.15 -12.49
CA LEU A 36 8.61 2.02 -12.21
C LEU A 36 9.19 2.07 -10.80
N ILE A 37 9.63 3.25 -10.35
CA ILE A 37 10.13 3.44 -8.98
C ILE A 37 9.04 3.15 -7.95
N MET A 38 7.83 3.70 -8.16
CA MET A 38 6.68 3.46 -7.28
C MET A 38 6.32 1.97 -7.22
N PHE A 39 6.29 1.31 -8.37
CA PHE A 39 6.01 -0.13 -8.44
C PHE A 39 7.08 -0.97 -7.74
N GLY A 40 8.35 -0.65 -7.96
CA GLY A 40 9.47 -1.29 -7.27
C GLY A 40 9.39 -1.12 -5.75
N ALA A 41 9.07 0.08 -5.28
CA ALA A 41 8.87 0.36 -3.86
C ALA A 41 7.73 -0.47 -3.26
N VAL A 42 6.59 -0.56 -3.96
CA VAL A 42 5.44 -1.39 -3.55
C VAL A 42 5.82 -2.86 -3.47
N ILE A 43 6.55 -3.39 -4.45
CA ILE A 43 7.04 -4.78 -4.42
C ILE A 43 7.92 -5.03 -3.20
N ILE A 44 8.86 -4.12 -2.91
CA ILE A 44 9.74 -4.24 -1.73
C ILE A 44 8.90 -4.26 -0.46
N ILE A 45 7.94 -3.35 -0.30
CA ILE A 45 7.06 -3.28 0.87
C ILE A 45 6.26 -4.58 1.01
N ILE A 46 5.64 -5.08 -0.06
CA ILE A 46 4.87 -6.34 -0.04
C ILE A 46 5.76 -7.50 0.35
N ASN A 47 6.96 -7.61 -0.22
CA ASN A 47 7.90 -8.68 0.10
C ASN A 47 8.36 -8.63 1.56
N MET A 48 8.61 -7.42 2.09
CA MET A 48 8.88 -7.24 3.52
C MET A 48 7.70 -7.76 4.35
N MET A 49 6.48 -7.32 4.06
CA MET A 49 5.27 -7.74 4.78
C MET A 49 5.05 -9.26 4.71
N LEU A 50 5.17 -9.87 3.53
CA LEU A 50 5.05 -11.31 3.35
C LEU A 50 6.12 -12.09 4.14
N SER A 51 7.35 -11.58 4.19
CA SER A 51 8.41 -12.17 5.03
C SER A 51 8.02 -12.13 6.52
N LEU A 52 7.43 -11.03 7.00
CA LEU A 52 6.93 -10.93 8.37
C LEU A 52 5.78 -11.91 8.62
N ILE A 53 4.83 -12.02 7.69
CA ILE A 53 3.71 -12.97 7.76
C ILE A 53 4.24 -14.41 7.87
N ASN A 54 5.18 -14.79 6.99
CA ASN A 54 5.77 -16.13 6.99
C ASN A 54 6.49 -16.44 8.30
N ASN A 55 7.21 -15.46 8.86
CA ASN A 55 7.86 -15.62 10.15
C ASN A 55 6.84 -15.76 11.29
N LEU A 56 5.79 -14.94 11.31
CA LEU A 56 4.70 -15.05 12.27
C LEU A 56 4.01 -16.42 12.18
N GLN A 57 3.73 -16.90 10.97
CA GLN A 57 3.12 -18.20 10.76
C GLN A 57 3.99 -19.34 11.31
N LYS A 58 5.30 -19.31 11.06
CA LYS A 58 6.25 -20.27 11.63
C LYS A 58 6.24 -20.24 13.16
N LEU A 59 6.16 -19.05 13.76
CA LEU A 59 6.08 -18.91 15.21
C LEU A 59 4.73 -19.42 15.76
N THR A 60 3.61 -19.14 15.08
CA THR A 60 2.28 -19.65 15.44
C THR A 60 2.25 -21.18 15.40
N VAL A 61 2.80 -21.80 14.34
CA VAL A 61 2.85 -23.26 14.21
C VAL A 61 3.73 -23.87 15.30
N ARG A 62 4.92 -23.31 15.56
CA ARG A 62 5.81 -23.78 16.64
C ARG A 62 5.13 -23.69 18.01
N ALA A 63 4.43 -22.59 18.26
CA ALA A 63 3.68 -22.40 19.49
C ALA A 63 2.59 -23.49 19.65
N LYS A 64 1.84 -23.83 18.59
CA LYS A 64 0.83 -24.89 18.63
C LYS A 64 1.42 -26.28 18.91
N ILE A 65 2.59 -26.61 18.35
CA ILE A 65 3.23 -27.94 18.49
C ILE A 65 3.83 -28.16 19.90
N ASN A 66 4.43 -27.12 20.48
CA ASN A 66 5.22 -27.24 21.71
C ASN A 66 4.41 -27.47 23.00
N ASN A 67 3.08 -27.56 22.95
CA ASN A 67 2.24 -27.87 24.13
C ASN A 67 2.56 -29.24 24.80
N ALA A 68 3.48 -30.04 24.26
CA ALA A 68 3.82 -31.37 24.74
C ALA A 68 5.08 -31.47 25.64
N SER A 69 5.97 -30.46 25.77
CA SER A 69 7.26 -30.64 26.47
C SER A 69 7.75 -29.45 27.32
N LYS A 70 7.32 -29.38 28.59
CA LYS A 70 7.47 -28.27 29.56
C LYS A 70 8.82 -27.50 29.64
N ILE A 71 9.98 -28.11 29.38
CA ILE A 71 11.30 -27.46 29.60
C ILE A 71 11.88 -26.85 28.32
N ARG A 72 11.75 -27.52 27.17
CA ARG A 72 12.18 -26.96 25.87
C ARG A 72 11.36 -25.72 25.51
N ASP A 73 10.15 -25.65 26.05
CA ASP A 73 9.19 -24.56 25.84
C ASP A 73 9.68 -23.20 26.32
N ILE A 74 10.52 -23.12 27.36
CA ILE A 74 10.94 -21.82 27.93
C ILE A 74 11.94 -21.12 27.02
N ALA A 75 12.95 -21.81 26.50
CA ALA A 75 13.94 -21.22 25.61
C ALA A 75 13.32 -20.82 24.26
N ASP A 76 12.46 -21.68 23.70
CA ASP A 76 11.70 -21.39 22.49
C ASP A 76 10.74 -20.19 22.71
N TYR A 77 10.10 -20.11 23.87
CA TYR A 77 9.27 -18.97 24.26
C TYR A 77 10.07 -17.67 24.28
N ILE A 78 11.23 -17.64 24.93
CA ILE A 78 12.08 -16.44 25.01
C ILE A 78 12.51 -16.00 23.61
N SER A 79 12.91 -16.95 22.75
CA SER A 79 13.30 -16.66 21.36
C SER A 79 12.13 -16.12 20.53
N CYS A 80 10.94 -16.72 20.68
CA CYS A 80 9.72 -16.27 20.00
C CYS A 80 9.33 -14.86 20.45
N MET A 81 9.32 -14.59 21.76
CA MET A 81 9.00 -13.26 22.30
C MET A 81 10.02 -12.20 21.89
N ARG A 82 11.31 -12.54 21.81
CA ARG A 82 12.34 -11.63 21.29
C ARG A 82 12.09 -11.27 19.83
N THR A 83 11.79 -12.27 19.00
CA THR A 83 11.47 -12.07 17.57
C THR A 83 10.20 -11.24 17.41
N TYR A 84 9.17 -11.55 18.19
CA TYR A 84 7.93 -10.78 18.20
C TYR A 84 8.14 -9.32 18.61
N ARG A 85 8.99 -9.06 19.61
CA ARG A 85 9.33 -7.69 20.02
C ARG A 85 10.08 -6.92 18.92
N GLN A 86 10.97 -7.59 18.19
CA GLN A 86 11.60 -7.01 16.99
C GLN A 86 10.57 -6.68 15.91
N LEU A 87 9.58 -7.56 15.70
CA LEU A 87 8.47 -7.31 14.78
C LEU A 87 7.61 -6.12 15.23
N GLN A 88 7.38 -5.94 16.54
CA GLN A 88 6.68 -4.77 17.06
C GLN A 88 7.43 -3.47 16.83
N LEU A 89 8.75 -3.47 17.03
CA LEU A 89 9.58 -2.30 16.75
C LEU A 89 9.58 -1.97 15.26
N LEU A 90 9.74 -2.98 14.40
CA LEU A 90 9.67 -2.80 12.96
C LEU A 90 8.30 -2.26 12.53
N ASN A 91 7.22 -2.86 13.02
CA ASN A 91 5.88 -2.40 12.70
C ASN A 91 5.61 -1.00 13.25
N PHE A 92 6.14 -0.62 14.41
CA PHE A 92 6.00 0.74 14.93
C PHE A 92 6.55 1.77 13.95
N HIS A 93 7.78 1.56 13.46
CA HIS A 93 8.40 2.45 12.47
C HIS A 93 7.72 2.39 11.11
N THR A 94 7.33 1.19 10.65
CA THR A 94 6.55 1.03 9.41
C THR A 94 5.22 1.77 9.52
N ASN A 95 4.55 1.70 10.67
CA ASN A 95 3.28 2.37 10.88
C ASN A 95 3.44 3.89 10.94
N GLU A 96 4.49 4.41 11.57
CA GLU A 96 4.82 5.84 11.56
C GLU A 96 5.05 6.36 10.12
N PHE A 97 5.75 5.58 9.30
CA PHE A 97 5.97 5.88 7.89
C PHE A 97 4.66 5.82 7.07
N LEU A 98 3.91 4.72 7.21
CA LEU A 98 2.64 4.50 6.49
C LEU A 98 1.55 5.49 6.91
N TYR A 99 1.57 5.97 8.15
CA TYR A 99 0.60 6.91 8.70
C TYR A 99 0.48 8.17 7.83
N TYR A 100 1.60 8.69 7.33
CA TYR A 100 1.61 9.90 6.49
C TYR A 100 1.58 9.57 5.00
N ILE A 101 2.36 8.58 4.57
CA ILE A 101 2.55 8.32 3.14
C ILE A 101 1.33 7.64 2.54
N PHE A 102 0.73 6.69 3.24
CA PHE A 102 -0.33 5.88 2.67
C PHE A 102 -1.61 6.69 2.33
N PRO A 103 -2.12 7.58 3.20
CA PRO A 103 -3.27 8.41 2.84
C PRO A 103 -2.98 9.32 1.65
N VAL A 104 -1.78 9.89 1.58
CA VAL A 104 -1.36 10.75 0.46
C VAL A 104 -1.28 9.94 -0.83
N THR A 105 -0.71 8.73 -0.79
CA THR A 105 -0.64 7.83 -1.96
C THR A 105 -2.02 7.39 -2.41
N LEU A 106 -2.92 7.00 -1.50
CA LEU A 106 -4.30 6.63 -1.86
C LEU A 106 -5.08 7.80 -2.47
N LEU A 107 -4.92 9.01 -1.92
CA LEU A 107 -5.57 10.21 -2.44
C LEU A 107 -5.00 10.57 -3.83
N ALA A 108 -3.69 10.52 -4.00
CA ALA A 108 -3.05 10.74 -5.29
C ALA A 108 -3.55 9.71 -6.32
N GLN A 109 -3.60 8.43 -5.93
CA GLN A 109 -4.11 7.36 -6.76
C GLN A 109 -5.57 7.59 -7.16
N PHE A 110 -6.41 8.00 -6.22
CA PHE A 110 -7.81 8.36 -6.48
C PHE A 110 -7.91 9.43 -7.57
N PHE A 111 -7.15 10.51 -7.47
CA PHE A 111 -7.13 11.56 -8.50
C PHE A 111 -6.63 11.06 -9.85
N VAL A 112 -5.54 10.28 -9.87
CA VAL A 112 -4.98 9.72 -11.10
C VAL A 112 -6.00 8.83 -11.81
N VAL A 113 -6.63 7.90 -11.08
CA VAL A 113 -7.66 7.00 -11.63
C VAL A 113 -8.83 7.80 -12.20
N THR A 114 -9.40 8.73 -11.44
CA THR A 114 -10.56 9.51 -11.87
C THR A 114 -10.25 10.40 -13.08
N LEU A 115 -9.10 11.07 -13.10
CA LEU A 115 -8.67 11.90 -14.22
C LEU A 115 -8.31 11.07 -15.47
N SER A 116 -7.66 9.93 -15.30
CA SER A 116 -7.31 9.03 -16.40
C SER A 116 -8.56 8.45 -17.07
N VAL A 117 -9.57 8.03 -16.29
CA VAL A 117 -10.84 7.55 -16.86
C VAL A 117 -11.58 8.67 -17.58
N TYR A 118 -11.63 9.87 -16.99
CA TYR A 118 -12.22 11.03 -17.65
C TYR A 118 -11.52 11.34 -18.98
N ALA A 119 -10.19 11.37 -18.99
CA ALA A 119 -9.41 11.62 -20.20
C ALA A 119 -9.65 10.53 -21.26
N ALA A 120 -9.72 9.26 -20.86
CA ALA A 120 -9.96 8.14 -21.76
C ALA A 120 -11.34 8.20 -22.43
N ILE A 121 -12.39 8.63 -21.70
CA ILE A 121 -13.77 8.66 -22.21
C ILE A 121 -14.04 9.97 -22.97
N LYS A 122 -13.78 11.12 -22.34
CA LYS A 122 -14.24 12.43 -22.84
C LYS A 122 -13.26 13.08 -23.80
N LEU A 123 -11.97 12.76 -23.70
CA LEU A 123 -10.93 13.42 -24.49
C LEU A 123 -10.39 12.57 -25.65
N VAL A 124 -11.01 11.42 -25.97
CA VAL A 124 -10.51 10.46 -26.98
C VAL A 124 -10.28 11.07 -28.37
N GLY A 125 -11.10 12.06 -28.76
CA GLY A 125 -10.97 12.78 -30.03
C GLY A 125 -10.08 14.02 -30.00
N LEU A 126 -9.71 14.50 -28.81
CA LEU A 126 -8.95 15.75 -28.62
C LEU A 126 -7.49 15.49 -28.25
N VAL A 127 -7.25 14.42 -27.51
CA VAL A 127 -5.94 14.09 -26.93
C VAL A 127 -5.23 13.05 -27.80
N PRO A 128 -3.93 13.21 -28.08
CA PRO A 128 -3.14 12.22 -28.78
C PRO A 128 -3.27 10.83 -28.15
N HIS A 129 -3.43 9.79 -28.97
CA HIS A 129 -3.66 8.41 -28.49
C HIS A 129 -2.56 7.90 -27.55
N ALA A 130 -1.32 8.41 -27.67
CA ALA A 130 -0.23 8.10 -26.77
C ALA A 130 -0.53 8.47 -25.30
N PHE A 131 -1.21 9.60 -25.05
CA PHE A 131 -1.60 9.99 -23.70
C PHE A 131 -2.72 9.10 -23.15
N ILE A 132 -3.64 8.66 -24.00
CA ILE A 132 -4.71 7.74 -23.59
C ILE A 132 -4.11 6.39 -23.21
N LEU A 133 -3.19 5.87 -24.02
CA LEU A 133 -2.47 4.64 -23.72
C LEU A 133 -1.72 4.76 -22.38
N MET A 134 -1.02 5.88 -22.15
CA MET A 134 -0.33 6.14 -20.89
C MET A 134 -1.32 6.24 -19.71
N ALA A 135 -2.46 6.90 -19.88
CA ALA A 135 -3.48 7.00 -18.83
C ALA A 135 -4.05 5.62 -18.46
N VAL A 136 -4.28 4.75 -19.46
CA VAL A 136 -4.75 3.38 -19.26
C VAL A 136 -3.69 2.51 -18.58
N THR A 137 -2.42 2.62 -18.95
CA THR A 137 -1.36 1.83 -18.29
C THR A 137 -1.18 2.26 -16.83
N MET A 138 -1.20 3.56 -16.55
CA MET A 138 -1.18 4.09 -15.17
C MET A 138 -2.36 3.58 -14.35
N LEU A 139 -3.57 3.63 -14.91
CA LEU A 139 -4.78 3.09 -14.30
C LEU A 139 -4.60 1.62 -13.90
N CYS A 140 -4.10 0.78 -14.83
CA CYS A 140 -3.88 -0.64 -14.57
C CYS A 140 -2.86 -0.87 -13.44
N VAL A 141 -1.76 -0.12 -13.43
CA VAL A 141 -0.72 -0.22 -12.40
C VAL A 141 -1.29 0.18 -11.04
N ASP A 142 -1.96 1.32 -10.97
CA ASP A 142 -2.57 1.84 -9.75
C ASP A 142 -3.58 0.85 -9.16
N LEU A 143 -4.53 0.37 -9.97
CA LEU A 143 -5.51 -0.61 -9.54
C LEU A 143 -4.85 -1.90 -9.05
N SER A 144 -3.79 -2.36 -9.71
CA SER A 144 -3.03 -3.55 -9.30
C SER A 144 -2.33 -3.34 -7.95
N VAL A 145 -1.68 -2.20 -7.76
CA VAL A 145 -1.02 -1.83 -6.49
C VAL A 145 -2.03 -1.82 -5.35
N SER A 146 -3.16 -1.14 -5.50
CA SER A 146 -4.20 -1.10 -4.48
C SER A 146 -4.82 -2.48 -4.22
N ASN A 147 -5.04 -3.27 -5.28
CA ASN A 147 -5.64 -4.61 -5.14
C ASN A 147 -4.70 -5.61 -4.44
N ILE A 148 -3.38 -5.45 -4.51
CA ILE A 148 -2.42 -6.34 -3.85
C ILE A 148 -2.05 -5.82 -2.45
N SER A 149 -1.73 -4.53 -2.32
CA SER A 149 -1.22 -3.95 -1.08
C SER A 149 -2.23 -3.99 0.07
N LEU A 150 -3.50 -3.60 -0.19
CA LEU A 150 -4.53 -3.55 0.85
C LEU A 150 -4.82 -4.93 1.47
N PRO A 151 -5.03 -6.02 0.68
CA PRO A 151 -5.20 -7.36 1.26
C PRO A 151 -3.98 -7.87 2.01
N VAL A 152 -2.76 -7.57 1.56
CA VAL A 152 -1.54 -8.00 2.27
C VAL A 152 -1.46 -7.32 3.64
N MET A 153 -1.77 -6.02 3.70
CA MET A 153 -1.82 -5.26 4.95
C MET A 153 -2.90 -5.78 5.91
N SER A 154 -4.11 -6.08 5.41
CA SER A 154 -5.18 -6.65 6.26
C SER A 154 -4.81 -8.05 6.75
N SER A 155 -4.29 -8.91 5.87
CA SER A 155 -3.86 -10.27 6.21
C SER A 155 -2.76 -10.29 7.26
N PHE A 156 -1.81 -9.34 7.18
CA PHE A 156 -0.78 -9.18 8.19
C PHE A 156 -1.36 -8.89 9.58
N GLN A 157 -2.35 -7.99 9.67
CA GLN A 157 -3.01 -7.68 10.94
C GLN A 157 -3.79 -8.88 11.49
N GLU A 158 -4.53 -9.58 10.64
CA GLU A 158 -5.30 -10.78 11.02
C GLU A 158 -4.37 -11.87 11.55
N MET A 159 -3.27 -12.15 10.86
CA MET A 159 -2.26 -13.14 11.27
C MET A 159 -1.62 -12.78 12.60
N LEU A 160 -1.34 -11.50 12.83
CA LEU A 160 -0.77 -11.04 14.09
C LEU A 160 -1.76 -11.19 15.25
N LEU A 161 -3.03 -10.90 15.00
CA LEU A 161 -4.09 -11.09 15.98
C LEU A 161 -4.31 -12.57 16.30
N GLU A 162 -4.27 -13.45 15.29
CA GLU A 162 -4.34 -14.91 15.49
C GLU A 162 -3.14 -15.40 16.31
N PHE A 163 -1.92 -14.94 15.99
CA PHE A 163 -0.73 -15.24 16.76
C PHE A 163 -0.93 -14.88 18.24
N LEU A 164 -1.35 -13.65 18.54
CA LEU A 164 -1.59 -13.21 19.92
C LEU A 164 -2.67 -14.04 20.64
N ARG A 165 -3.77 -14.38 19.94
CA ARG A 165 -4.84 -15.23 20.48
C ARG A 165 -4.33 -16.64 20.78
N SER A 166 -3.56 -17.23 19.87
CA SER A 166 -2.98 -18.56 20.05
C SER A 166 -2.02 -18.60 21.24
N PHE A 167 -1.24 -17.54 21.44
CA PHE A 167 -0.37 -17.38 22.61
C PHE A 167 -1.17 -17.22 23.91
N GLN A 168 -2.26 -16.45 23.90
CA GLN A 168 -3.11 -16.28 25.09
C GLN A 168 -3.81 -17.59 25.49
N ALA A 169 -4.19 -18.43 24.54
CA ALA A 169 -4.90 -19.68 24.79
C ALA A 169 -4.04 -20.76 25.47
N GLN A 170 -2.71 -20.64 25.45
CA GLN A 170 -1.79 -21.64 26.00
C GLN A 170 -1.70 -21.66 27.53
N GLY A 171 -2.47 -20.85 28.25
CA GLY A 171 -2.57 -20.94 29.72
C GLY A 171 -1.26 -20.62 30.46
N TRP A 172 -0.46 -19.69 29.92
CA TRP A 172 0.82 -19.30 30.51
C TRP A 172 0.68 -18.71 31.93
N SER A 173 1.80 -18.69 32.66
CA SER A 173 1.89 -18.07 33.98
C SER A 173 1.40 -16.63 33.99
N THR A 174 0.91 -16.16 35.15
CA THR A 174 0.41 -14.78 35.32
C THR A 174 1.47 -13.73 34.94
N TYR A 175 2.76 -14.03 35.16
CA TYR A 175 3.87 -13.17 34.76
C TYR A 175 3.95 -13.00 33.23
N THR A 176 3.88 -14.12 32.50
CA THR A 176 3.87 -14.13 31.03
C THR A 176 2.63 -13.46 30.46
N ALA A 177 1.46 -13.70 31.05
CA ALA A 177 0.22 -13.04 30.65
C ALA A 177 0.31 -11.52 30.80
N ARG A 178 0.98 -11.00 31.84
CA ARG A 178 1.24 -9.55 31.99
C ARG A 178 2.18 -9.02 30.89
N HIS A 179 3.22 -9.77 30.53
CA HIS A 179 4.10 -9.39 29.42
C HIS A 179 3.36 -9.33 28.09
N LEU A 180 2.49 -10.32 27.82
CA LEU A 180 1.63 -10.33 26.63
C LEU A 180 0.61 -9.20 26.62
N LYS A 181 0.10 -8.75 27.77
CA LYS A 181 -0.76 -7.55 27.84
C LYS A 181 -0.03 -6.27 27.43
N GLY A 182 1.29 -6.21 27.60
CA GLY A 182 2.13 -5.12 27.09
C GLY A 182 2.22 -5.13 25.55
N CYS A 183 2.02 -6.29 24.93
CA CYS A 183 2.01 -6.44 23.49
C CYS A 183 0.63 -6.07 22.92
N ARG A 184 0.49 -4.81 22.50
CA ARG A 184 -0.72 -4.36 21.79
C ARG A 184 -0.80 -5.03 20.41
N PRO A 185 -2.00 -5.43 19.93
CA PRO A 185 -2.18 -5.86 18.55
C PRO A 185 -1.72 -4.74 17.63
N LEU A 186 -0.82 -5.09 16.70
CA LEU A 186 -0.29 -4.15 15.73
C LEU A 186 -1.37 -3.87 14.69
N LYS A 187 -1.79 -2.61 14.65
CA LYS A 187 -2.71 -2.09 13.63
C LYS A 187 -1.90 -1.22 12.68
N ILE A 188 -2.23 -1.30 11.39
CA ILE A 188 -1.71 -0.37 10.38
C ILE A 188 -2.72 0.78 10.31
N CYS A 189 -2.32 1.94 10.82
CA CYS A 189 -3.11 3.15 10.86
C CYS A 189 -2.95 3.90 9.53
N LEU A 190 -4.08 4.28 8.93
CA LEU A 190 -4.14 5.17 7.78
C LEU A 190 -4.47 6.58 8.28
N GLY A 191 -3.43 7.28 8.75
CA GLY A 191 -3.60 8.58 9.40
C GLY A 191 -4.37 8.51 10.73
N PRO A 192 -4.92 9.64 11.21
CA PRO A 192 -5.52 9.73 12.54
C PRO A 192 -6.87 9.04 12.69
N PHE A 193 -7.55 8.72 11.58
CA PHE A 193 -8.98 8.40 11.60
C PHE A 193 -9.30 6.95 11.22
N LEU A 194 -8.45 6.28 10.45
CA LEU A 194 -8.76 4.98 9.88
C LEU A 194 -7.64 3.97 10.14
N TYR A 195 -8.00 2.69 10.19
CA TYR A 195 -7.06 1.58 10.20
C TYR A 195 -7.41 0.64 9.04
N VAL A 196 -6.41 -0.02 8.47
CA VAL A 196 -6.64 -0.93 7.34
C VAL A 196 -7.46 -2.12 7.84
N GLN A 197 -8.68 -2.25 7.36
CA GLN A 197 -9.55 -3.41 7.54
C GLN A 197 -9.72 -4.16 6.21
N ARG A 198 -10.34 -5.34 6.27
CA ARG A 198 -10.66 -6.12 5.07
C ARG A 198 -11.65 -5.38 4.16
N GLU A 199 -12.55 -4.61 4.76
CA GLU A 199 -13.56 -3.78 4.09
C GLU A 199 -12.98 -2.50 3.46
N THR A 200 -11.82 -2.02 3.94
CA THR A 200 -11.19 -0.77 3.45
C THR A 200 -10.93 -0.83 1.94
N ARG A 201 -10.59 -2.00 1.40
CA ARG A 201 -10.42 -2.18 -0.04
C ARG A 201 -11.70 -1.95 -0.81
N THR A 202 -12.80 -2.56 -0.37
CA THR A 202 -14.09 -2.44 -1.05
C THR A 202 -14.64 -1.02 -0.96
N GLU A 203 -14.49 -0.37 0.20
CA GLU A 203 -14.87 1.03 0.38
C GLU A 203 -14.06 1.96 -0.51
N PHE A 204 -12.74 1.77 -0.59
CA PHE A 204 -11.87 2.56 -1.45
C PHE A 204 -12.26 2.45 -2.92
N PHE A 205 -12.46 1.23 -3.44
CA PHE A 205 -12.91 1.03 -4.82
C PHE A 205 -14.31 1.59 -5.08
N ALA A 206 -15.24 1.47 -4.11
CA ALA A 206 -16.57 2.04 -4.23
C ALA A 206 -16.54 3.57 -4.32
N LEU A 207 -15.76 4.24 -3.49
CA LEU A 207 -15.57 5.69 -3.55
C LEU A 207 -14.92 6.11 -4.88
N MET A 208 -13.84 5.44 -5.32
CA MET A 208 -13.23 5.71 -6.62
C MET A 208 -14.23 5.58 -7.76
N ALA A 209 -15.02 4.50 -7.80
CA ALA A 209 -16.02 4.29 -8.85
C ALA A 209 -17.10 5.38 -8.80
N TYR A 210 -17.66 5.67 -7.61
CA TYR A 210 -18.70 6.66 -7.41
C TYR A 210 -18.29 8.05 -7.93
N TYR A 211 -17.12 8.54 -7.51
CA TYR A 211 -16.65 9.86 -7.92
C TYR A 211 -16.20 9.91 -9.38
N THR A 212 -15.66 8.81 -9.91
CA THR A 212 -15.31 8.73 -11.34
C THR A 212 -16.56 8.82 -12.20
N ILE A 213 -17.61 8.06 -11.87
CA ILE A 213 -18.90 8.13 -12.58
C ILE A 213 -19.51 9.53 -12.45
N SER A 214 -19.52 10.09 -11.24
CA SER A 214 -20.04 11.44 -10.99
C SER A 214 -19.33 12.50 -11.83
N LEU A 215 -17.99 12.44 -11.90
CA LEU A 215 -17.20 13.37 -12.72
C LEU A 215 -17.55 13.22 -14.21
N VAL A 216 -17.62 11.99 -14.72
CA VAL A 216 -17.92 11.69 -16.12
C VAL A 216 -19.33 12.15 -16.54
N ILE A 217 -20.30 12.12 -15.62
CA ILE A 217 -21.67 12.61 -15.84
C ILE A 217 -21.74 14.13 -15.79
N SER A 218 -21.01 14.76 -14.86
CA SER A 218 -21.09 16.21 -14.60
C SER A 218 -20.51 17.11 -15.69
N VAL A 219 -19.62 16.58 -16.54
CA VAL A 219 -18.90 17.30 -17.59
C VAL A 219 -19.30 16.75 -18.96
#